data_AF-Q17YZ1-F1
#
_entry.id   AF-Q17YZ1-F1
#
_cell.length_a   1.000
_cell.length_b   1.000
_cell.length_c   1.000
_cell.angle_alpha   90.00
_cell.angle_beta   90.00
_cell.angle_gamma   90.00
#
_symmetry.space_group_name_H-M   'P 1'
#
loop_
_entity.id
_entity.type
_entity.pdbx_description
1 polymer ?
#
loop_
_entity_poly.entity_id
_entity_poly.type
_entity_poly.pdbx_seq_one_letter_code
_entity_poly.pdbx_strand_id
1 'polypeptide(L)'
;MDWGRVVHVLFSLISLTTIAGFLYEPNIAVLFVALALNLISVTLKIGVSKRFASELLASSLATVLHLIPAFVFLQILNNLVTAYMLMIGALISNTFSLIFLLIESVVTSETD
;
A
#
# COMPACT_ATOMS: atom_id res chain seq x y z
N MET A 1 -23.11 -2.82 6.19
CA MET A 1 -21.74 -2.25 6.22
C MET A 1 -20.76 -3.41 6.28
N ASP A 2 -19.93 -3.57 5.25
CA ASP A 2 -18.96 -4.67 5.16
C ASP A 2 -17.72 -4.37 6.01
N TRP A 3 -17.63 -4.97 7.20
CA TRP A 3 -16.49 -4.79 8.12
C TRP A 3 -15.15 -5.20 7.51
N GLY A 4 -15.11 -6.25 6.68
CA GLY A 4 -13.90 -6.64 5.95
C GLY A 4 -13.39 -5.53 5.02
N ARG A 5 -14.31 -4.80 4.39
CA ARG A 5 -13.99 -3.66 3.53
C ARG A 5 -13.48 -2.45 4.32
N VAL A 6 -14.11 -2.15 5.46
CA VAL A 6 -13.65 -1.08 6.37
C VAL A 6 -12.20 -1.32 6.80
N VAL A 7 -11.89 -2.54 7.26
CA VAL A 7 -10.55 -2.91 7.72
C VAL A 7 -9.54 -2.82 6.57
N HIS A 8 -9.89 -3.30 5.36
CA HIS A 8 -9.03 -3.19 4.19
C HIS A 8 -8.70 -1.74 3.80
N VAL A 9 -9.71 -0.86 3.78
CA VAL A 9 -9.53 0.57 3.51
C VAL A 9 -8.64 1.24 4.55
N LEU A 10 -8.89 0.94 5.83
CA LEU A 10 -8.11 1.48 6.95
C LEU A 10 -6.63 1.13 6.81
N PHE A 11 -6.29 -0.15 6.65
CA PHE A 11 -4.89 -0.58 6.51
C PHE A 11 -4.22 0.00 5.27
N SER A 12 -4.95 0.15 4.16
CA SER A 12 -4.41 0.77 2.95
C SER A 12 -4.09 2.26 3.17
N LEU A 13 -4.99 3.01 3.83
CA LEU A 13 -4.78 4.42 4.17
C LEU A 13 -3.61 4.61 5.14
N ILE A 14 -3.55 3.84 6.23
CA ILE A 14 -2.46 3.94 7.20
C ILE A 14 -1.14 3.58 6.53
N SER A 15 -1.12 2.56 5.67
CA SER A 15 0.10 2.20 4.94
C SER A 15 0.56 3.33 4.01
N LEU A 16 -0.36 3.96 3.25
CA LEU A 16 -0.05 5.09 2.38
C LEU A 16 0.51 6.28 3.17
N THR A 17 -0.14 6.66 4.27
CA THR A 17 0.33 7.78 5.11
C THR A 17 1.65 7.47 5.80
N THR A 18 1.94 6.20 6.12
CA THR A 18 3.24 5.78 6.66
C THR A 18 4.35 5.88 5.61
N ILE A 19 4.07 5.49 4.35
CA ILE A 19 5.01 5.71 3.22
C ILE A 19 5.29 7.21 3.04
N ALA A 20 4.26 8.05 3.13
CA ALA A 20 4.41 9.50 3.08
C ALA A 20 5.23 10.03 4.28
N GLY A 21 5.02 9.48 5.48
CA GLY A 21 5.81 9.81 6.67
C GLY A 21 7.29 9.51 6.50
N PHE A 22 7.64 8.37 5.90
CA PHE A 22 9.03 8.04 5.57
C PHE A 22 9.66 9.05 4.60
N LEU A 23 8.89 9.57 3.64
CA LEU A 23 9.41 10.55 2.68
C LEU A 23 9.77 11.88 3.37
N TYR A 24 9.08 12.24 4.45
CA TYR A 24 9.42 13.41 5.26
C TYR A 24 10.62 13.15 6.18
N GLU A 25 10.56 12.08 6.97
CA GLU A 25 11.64 11.68 7.87
C GLU A 25 12.01 10.21 7.64
N PRO A 26 13.12 9.95 6.94
CA PRO A 26 13.46 8.61 6.52
C PRO A 26 14.02 7.81 7.69
N ASN A 27 13.21 6.91 8.22
CA ASN A 27 13.55 6.06 9.35
C ASN A 27 13.25 4.59 9.02
N ILE A 28 14.19 3.70 9.34
CA ILE A 28 14.06 2.26 9.12
C ILE A 28 12.80 1.68 9.79
N ALA A 29 12.44 2.14 10.99
CA ALA A 29 11.28 1.66 11.71
C ALA A 29 9.99 2.04 10.97
N VAL A 30 9.92 3.26 10.43
CA VAL A 30 8.77 3.73 9.63
C VAL A 30 8.63 2.91 8.35
N LEU A 31 9.73 2.61 7.68
CA LEU A 31 9.74 1.77 6.48
C LEU A 31 9.28 0.34 6.79
N PHE A 32 9.78 -0.25 7.87
CA PHE A 32 9.36 -1.57 8.31
C PHE A 32 7.86 -1.64 8.64
N VAL A 33 7.33 -0.63 9.35
CA VAL A 33 5.90 -0.52 9.63
C VAL A 33 5.10 -0.35 8.34
N ALA A 34 5.56 0.48 7.39
CA ALA A 34 4.91 0.64 6.09
C ALA A 34 4.81 -0.69 5.32
N LEU A 35 5.89 -1.48 5.32
CA LEU A 35 5.94 -2.82 4.72
C LEU A 35 4.97 -3.79 5.41
N ALA A 36 4.98 -3.85 6.73
CA ALA A 36 4.10 -4.74 7.50
C ALA A 36 2.62 -4.42 7.25
N LEU A 37 2.25 -3.14 7.30
CA LEU A 37 0.87 -2.70 7.03
C LEU A 37 0.44 -3.02 5.58
N ASN A 38 1.35 -2.89 4.61
CA ASN A 38 1.04 -3.24 3.22
C ASN A 38 0.84 -4.74 3.03
N LEU A 39 1.66 -5.59 3.68
CA LEU A 39 1.48 -7.04 3.65
C LEU A 39 0.12 -7.45 4.22
N ILE A 40 -0.27 -6.86 5.36
CA ILE A 40 -1.60 -7.07 5.96
C ILE A 40 -2.70 -6.65 4.96
N SER A 41 -2.56 -5.48 4.33
CA SER A 41 -3.53 -5.00 3.34
C SER A 41 -3.67 -5.94 2.14
N VAL A 42 -2.56 -6.45 1.60
CA VAL A 42 -2.54 -7.44 0.50
C VAL A 42 -3.28 -8.71 0.89
N THR A 43 -3.01 -9.27 2.08
CA THR A 43 -3.67 -10.50 2.53
C THR A 43 -5.18 -10.32 2.66
N LEU A 44 -5.63 -9.17 3.18
CA LEU A 44 -7.05 -8.84 3.26
C LEU A 44 -7.68 -8.64 1.88
N LYS A 45 -6.92 -8.10 0.92
CA LYS A 45 -7.39 -7.79 -0.43
C LYS A 45 -7.87 -9.02 -1.21
N ILE A 46 -7.25 -10.17 -0.98
CA ILE A 46 -7.61 -11.46 -1.60
C ILE A 46 -9.04 -11.89 -1.22
N GLY A 47 -9.58 -11.44 -0.08
CA GLY A 47 -10.90 -11.84 0.40
C GLY A 47 -12.05 -10.86 0.15
N VAL A 48 -11.77 -9.61 -0.27
CA VAL A 48 -12.76 -8.52 -0.18
C VAL A 48 -13.14 -7.91 -1.53
N SER A 49 -12.23 -7.82 -2.50
CA SER A 49 -12.53 -7.16 -3.79
C SER A 49 -13.15 -8.11 -4.79
N LYS A 50 -14.26 -7.69 -5.43
CA LYS A 50 -15.02 -8.55 -6.37
C LYS A 50 -14.87 -8.11 -7.82
N ARG A 51 -14.83 -6.80 -8.11
CA ARG A 51 -14.90 -6.29 -9.49
C ARG A 51 -13.55 -5.94 -10.09
N PHE A 52 -12.65 -5.36 -9.29
CA PHE A 52 -11.30 -4.95 -9.71
C PHE A 52 -10.21 -5.76 -8.99
N ALA A 53 -10.49 -7.01 -8.64
CA ALA A 53 -9.62 -7.85 -7.82
C ALA A 53 -8.21 -8.01 -8.42
N SER A 54 -8.10 -8.17 -9.75
CA SER A 54 -6.83 -8.29 -10.47
C SER A 54 -5.97 -7.03 -10.39
N GLU A 55 -6.54 -5.86 -10.69
CA GLU A 55 -5.87 -4.56 -10.72
C GLU A 55 -5.45 -4.13 -9.31
N LEU A 56 -6.35 -4.35 -8.35
CA LEU A 56 -6.09 -4.11 -6.95
C LEU A 56 -4.97 -5.03 -6.45
N LEU A 57 -5.00 -6.33 -6.74
CA LEU A 57 -3.94 -7.25 -6.30
C LEU A 57 -2.60 -6.92 -6.96
N ALA A 58 -2.58 -6.61 -8.26
CA ALA A 58 -1.37 -6.22 -8.97
C ALA A 58 -0.72 -4.95 -8.39
N SER A 59 -1.51 -3.91 -8.13
CA SER A 59 -1.00 -2.65 -7.55
C SER A 59 -0.53 -2.79 -6.10
N SER A 60 -1.21 -3.59 -5.28
CA SER A 60 -0.73 -3.89 -3.92
C SER A 60 0.54 -4.75 -3.94
N LEU A 61 0.64 -5.73 -4.84
CA LEU A 61 1.85 -6.53 -5.01
C LEU A 61 3.04 -5.68 -5.48
N ALA A 62 2.82 -4.79 -6.44
CA ALA A 62 3.83 -3.83 -6.90
C ALA A 62 4.30 -2.92 -5.75
N THR A 63 3.41 -2.51 -4.84
CA THR A 63 3.79 -1.74 -3.65
C THR A 63 4.74 -2.51 -2.74
N VAL A 64 4.45 -3.79 -2.47
CA VAL A 64 5.33 -4.67 -1.68
C VAL A 64 6.68 -4.87 -2.38
N LEU A 65 6.68 -5.05 -3.70
CA LEU A 65 7.90 -5.17 -4.50
C LEU A 65 8.77 -3.91 -4.50
N HIS A 66 8.24 -2.74 -4.16
CA HIS A 66 9.05 -1.55 -3.91
C HIS A 66 9.52 -1.46 -2.46
N LEU A 67 8.65 -1.79 -1.49
CA LEU A 67 8.94 -1.69 -0.06
C LEU A 67 10.02 -2.68 0.41
N ILE A 68 10.00 -3.92 -0.07
CA ILE A 68 11.02 -4.92 0.32
C ILE A 68 12.42 -4.49 -0.13
N PRO A 69 12.66 -4.13 -1.41
CA PRO A 69 13.94 -3.57 -1.82
C PRO A 69 14.28 -2.28 -1.07
N ALA A 70 13.31 -1.37 -0.83
CA ALA A 70 13.59 -0.15 -0.09
C ALA A 70 14.14 -0.43 1.32
N PHE A 71 13.59 -1.45 1.99
CA PHE A 71 14.08 -1.93 3.28
C PHE A 71 15.51 -2.49 3.16
N VAL A 72 15.79 -3.32 2.17
CA VAL A 72 17.12 -3.91 1.94
C VAL A 72 18.16 -2.83 1.65
N PHE A 73 17.86 -1.88 0.78
CA PHE A 73 18.78 -0.78 0.42
C PHE A 73 19.06 0.14 1.61
N LEU A 74 18.07 0.37 2.47
CA LEU A 74 18.26 1.21 3.66
C LEU A 74 18.98 0.46 4.79
N GLN A 75 18.58 -0.78 5.11
CA GLN A 75 19.12 -1.53 6.26
C GLN A 75 20.51 -2.11 6.00
N ILE A 76 20.72 -2.69 4.82
CA ILE A 76 21.92 -3.50 4.54
C ILE A 76 22.96 -2.65 3.80
N LEU A 77 22.52 -1.86 2.82
CA LEU A 77 23.40 -1.09 1.95
C LEU A 77 23.57 0.37 2.40
N ASN A 78 22.80 0.81 3.41
CA ASN A 78 22.77 2.18 3.92
C ASN A 78 22.63 3.25 2.82
N ASN A 79 21.93 2.92 1.74
CA ASN A 79 21.74 3.78 0.58
C ASN A 79 20.36 4.45 0.63
N LEU A 80 20.35 5.62 1.26
CA LEU A 80 19.17 6.45 1.41
C LEU A 80 18.55 6.88 0.07
N VAL A 81 19.36 7.20 -0.93
CA VAL A 81 18.88 7.70 -2.23
C VAL A 81 18.04 6.64 -2.94
N THR A 82 18.53 5.39 -2.98
CA THR A 82 17.79 4.29 -3.60
C THR A 82 16.55 3.91 -2.80
N ALA A 83 16.62 3.94 -1.46
CA ALA A 83 15.44 3.72 -0.62
C ALA A 83 14.36 4.78 -0.87
N TYR A 84 14.73 6.06 -1.00
CA TYR A 84 13.82 7.15 -1.36
C TYR A 84 13.14 6.92 -2.71
N MET A 85 13.92 6.60 -3.75
CA MET A 85 13.40 6.32 -5.09
C MET A 85 12.35 5.19 -5.05
N LEU A 86 12.64 4.10 -4.33
CA LEU A 86 11.74 2.97 -4.21
C LEU A 86 10.48 3.33 -3.39
N MET A 87 10.62 4.13 -2.34
CA MET A 87 9.49 4.60 -1.53
C MET A 87 8.54 5.50 -2.31
N ILE A 88 9.05 6.31 -3.24
CA ILE A 88 8.20 7.08 -4.17
C ILE A 88 7.41 6.13 -5.08
N GLY A 89 8.05 5.08 -5.61
CA GLY A 89 7.36 4.05 -6.40
C GLY A 89 6.28 3.32 -5.60
N ALA A 90 6.57 2.98 -4.35
CA ALA A 90 5.60 2.40 -3.42
C ALA A 90 4.41 3.34 -3.17
N LEU A 91 4.66 4.64 -2.98
CA LEU A 91 3.62 5.65 -2.77
C LEU A 91 2.66 5.71 -3.97
N ILE A 92 3.21 5.76 -5.19
CA ILE A 92 2.42 5.85 -6.41
C ILE A 92 1.56 4.59 -6.61
N SER A 93 2.16 3.41 -6.42
CA SER A 93 1.46 2.12 -6.56
C SER A 93 0.33 1.96 -5.53
N ASN A 94 0.55 2.40 -4.30
CA ASN A 94 -0.45 2.34 -3.24
C ASN A 94 -1.58 3.37 -3.47
N THR A 95 -1.24 4.56 -3.97
CA THR A 95 -2.23 5.58 -4.36
C THR A 95 -3.14 5.08 -5.48
N PHE A 96 -2.57 4.41 -6.48
CA PHE A 96 -3.34 3.76 -7.56
C PHE A 96 -4.33 2.74 -7.00
N SER A 97 -3.89 1.89 -6.06
CA SER A 97 -4.77 0.96 -5.35
C SER A 97 -5.93 1.68 -4.65
N LEU A 98 -5.65 2.80 -3.97
CA LEU A 98 -6.67 3.57 -3.25
C LEU A 98 -7.71 4.17 -4.21
N ILE A 99 -7.28 4.69 -5.36
CA ILE A 99 -8.18 5.23 -6.39
C ILE A 99 -9.15 4.15 -6.88
N PHE A 100 -8.66 2.95 -7.19
CA PHE A 100 -9.53 1.84 -7.61
C PHE A 100 -10.55 1.45 -6.53
N LEU A 101 -10.14 1.48 -5.26
CA LEU A 101 -11.02 1.19 -4.13
C LEU A 101 -12.14 2.25 -4.01
N LEU A 102 -11.82 3.53 -4.24
CA LEU A 102 -12.81 4.62 -4.29
C LEU A 102 -13.77 4.45 -5.47
N ILE A 103 -13.28 4.12 -6.66
CA ILE A 103 -14.11 3.87 -7.85
C ILE A 103 -15.04 2.68 -7.59
N GLU A 104 -14.53 1.57 -7.05
CA GLU A 104 -15.34 0.41 -6.67
C GLU A 104 -16.45 0.83 -5.69
N SER A 105 -16.15 1.75 -4.75
CA SER A 105 -17.14 2.29 -3.81
C SER A 105 -18.31 3.00 -4.46
N VAL A 106 -18.01 3.92 -5.38
CA VAL A 106 -19.03 4.72 -6.06
C VAL A 106 -19.91 3.82 -6.92
N VAL A 107 -19.27 2.91 -7.66
CA VAL A 107 -19.99 1.98 -8.54
C VAL A 107 -20.88 1.03 -7.75
N THR A 108 -20.44 0.53 -6.58
CA THR A 108 -21.31 -0.31 -5.72
C THR A 108 -22.49 0.46 -5.14
N SER A 109 -22.34 1.75 -4.84
CA SER A 109 -23.45 2.56 -4.32
C SER A 109 -24.53 2.90 -5.34
N GLU A 110 -24.24 2.79 -6.64
CA GLU A 110 -25.25 2.99 -7.70
C GLU A 110 -26.08 1.72 -7.98
N THR A 111 -25.59 0.56 -7.55
CA THR A 111 -26.25 -0.74 -7.77
C THR A 111 -27.12 -1.22 -6.62
N ASP A 112 -27.12 -0.48 -5.50
CA ASP A 112 -27.99 -0.67 -4.32
C ASP A 112 -29.08 0.41 -4.28
#